data_AF-A0A7J7K5K2-F1
#
_entry.id   AF-A0A7J7K5K2-F1
#
_cell.length_a   1.000
_cell.length_b   1.000
_cell.length_c   1.000
_cell.angle_alpha   90.00
_cell.angle_beta   90.00
_cell.angle_gamma   90.00
#
_symmetry.space_group_name_H-M   'P 1'
#
loop_
_entity.id
_entity.type
_entity.pdbx_description
1 polymer ?
#
loop_
_entity_poly.entity_id
_entity_poly.type
_entity_poly.pdbx_seq_one_letter_code
_entity_poly.pdbx_strand_id
1 'polypeptide(L)'
;MTKEGSQHRHAFISSPKCTRYAEVFQKRNRDPEVAAGLSGLRVLKTTQSSFVDFHRCPNTTLPDAEDRILSTVISAEWKYSDLTGVDYCATWELVQDAILDTFAGPPVTGIASPSVQLTLYDSERLVLGKVKQISEMKMSLPNVHYFEFDMGRFHNPALQNTKNVFLPTDKPSGIIQATLRRNQLSKL
;
A
#
# COMPACT_ATOMS: atom_id res chain seq x y z
N MET A 1 3.40 6.12 25.16
CA MET A 1 1.95 6.20 25.45
C MET A 1 1.57 7.67 25.51
N THR A 2 0.49 8.08 24.85
CA THR A 2 0.05 9.48 24.83
C THR A 2 -1.30 9.59 25.52
N LYS A 3 -1.44 10.51 26.48
CA LYS A 3 -2.70 10.83 27.14
C LYS A 3 -2.89 12.35 27.09
N GLU A 4 -4.03 12.80 26.56
CA GLU A 4 -4.36 14.24 26.46
C GLU A 4 -3.23 15.07 25.81
N GLY A 5 -2.62 14.53 24.74
CA GLY A 5 -1.51 15.17 24.03
C GLY A 5 -0.13 15.05 24.71
N SER A 6 -0.06 14.61 25.97
CA SER A 6 1.20 14.45 26.69
C SER A 6 1.81 13.06 26.50
N GLN A 7 3.08 13.01 26.10
CA GLN A 7 3.82 11.76 25.98
C GLN A 7 4.36 11.29 27.33
N HIS A 8 4.13 10.02 27.66
CA HIS A 8 4.69 9.41 28.86
C HIS A 8 6.21 9.19 28.70
N ARG A 9 7.00 9.62 29.69
CA ARG A 9 8.48 9.63 29.60
C ARG A 9 9.11 8.23 29.51
N HIS A 10 8.45 7.22 30.07
CA HIS A 10 9.02 5.87 30.21
C HIS A 10 7.97 4.76 30.08
N ALA A 11 6.80 5.04 29.49
CA ALA A 11 5.78 4.02 29.27
C ALA A 11 5.38 3.98 27.79
N PHE A 12 5.36 2.77 27.26
CA PHE A 12 5.15 2.47 25.85
C PHE A 12 4.01 1.48 25.71
N ILE A 13 3.22 1.64 24.64
CA ILE A 13 2.19 0.67 24.25
C ILE A 13 2.62 0.07 22.92
N SER A 14 2.55 -1.24 22.80
CA SER A 14 2.74 -1.90 21.51
C SER A 14 1.56 -1.56 20.61
N SER A 15 1.82 -0.90 19.49
CA SER A 15 0.82 -0.56 18.47
C SER A 15 1.40 -0.83 17.08
N PRO A 16 1.44 -2.10 16.65
CA PRO A 16 2.06 -2.46 15.38
C PRO A 16 1.15 -2.04 14.22
N LYS A 17 1.27 -0.79 13.77
CA LYS A 17 0.63 -0.29 12.54
C LYS A 17 1.31 -0.86 11.30
N CYS A 18 2.63 -0.98 11.36
CA CYS A 18 3.50 -1.60 10.38
C CYS A 18 4.87 -1.87 11.03
N THR A 19 5.65 -2.76 10.43
CA THR A 19 7.03 -3.05 10.85
C THR A 19 8.00 -2.27 9.99
N ARG A 20 8.85 -1.46 10.63
CA ARG A 20 10.01 -0.81 9.99
C ARG A 20 11.20 -1.76 9.99
N TYR A 21 11.92 -1.86 8.88
CA TYR A 21 13.16 -2.62 8.78
C TYR A 21 14.19 -1.91 7.90
N ALA A 22 15.44 -2.35 7.98
CA ALA A 22 16.53 -1.91 7.13
C ALA A 22 17.48 -3.08 6.83
N GLU A 23 18.09 -3.05 5.65
CA GLU A 23 19.11 -3.99 5.22
C GLU A 23 20.35 -3.21 4.81
N VAL A 24 21.51 -3.61 5.33
CA VAL A 24 22.78 -2.99 5.00
C VAL A 24 23.74 -4.07 4.54
N PHE A 25 24.25 -3.90 3.33
CA PHE A 25 25.21 -4.82 2.73
C PHE A 25 26.48 -4.07 2.36
N GLN A 26 27.64 -4.57 2.78
CA GLN A 26 28.92 -3.94 2.46
C GLN A 26 29.93 -4.98 2.01
N LYS A 27 30.45 -4.82 0.79
CA LYS A 27 31.61 -5.59 0.32
C LYS A 27 32.88 -4.98 0.91
N ARG A 28 33.90 -5.81 1.15
CA ARG A 28 35.22 -5.35 1.60
C ARG A 28 35.73 -4.22 0.68
N ASN A 29 36.17 -3.11 1.27
CA ASN A 29 36.72 -1.94 0.58
C ASN A 29 35.74 -1.26 -0.41
N ARG A 30 34.43 -1.34 -0.17
CA ARG A 30 33.39 -0.63 -0.93
C ARG A 30 32.46 0.11 0.03
N ASP A 31 31.78 1.12 -0.49
CA ASP A 31 30.73 1.83 0.24
C ASP A 31 29.55 0.88 0.56
N PRO A 32 28.85 1.09 1.69
CA PRO A 32 27.69 0.27 2.04
C PRO A 32 26.51 0.56 1.10
N GLU A 33 25.81 -0.50 0.73
CA GLU A 33 24.50 -0.46 0.10
C GLU A 33 23.45 -0.51 1.21
N VAL A 34 22.61 0.54 1.31
CA VAL A 34 21.57 0.64 2.34
C VAL A 34 20.20 0.56 1.68
N ALA A 35 19.36 -0.33 2.20
CA ALA A 35 17.95 -0.40 1.92
C ALA A 35 17.14 -0.21 3.20
N ALA A 36 15.94 0.34 3.06
CA ALA A 36 14.97 0.41 4.15
C ALA A 36 13.60 -0.02 3.65
N GLY A 37 12.72 -0.37 4.57
CA GLY A 37 11.40 -0.83 4.20
C GLY A 37 10.37 -0.75 5.31
N LEU A 38 9.15 -1.01 4.88
CA LEU A 38 8.00 -1.24 5.74
C LEU A 38 7.26 -2.50 5.28
N SER A 39 6.71 -3.24 6.24
CA SER A 39 5.91 -4.43 5.98
C SER A 39 4.72 -4.52 6.92
N GLY A 40 3.67 -5.20 6.50
CA GLY A 40 2.50 -5.44 7.35
C GLY A 40 1.60 -4.22 7.54
N LEU A 41 1.75 -3.17 6.71
CA LEU A 41 0.87 -2.00 6.77
C LEU A 41 -0.49 -2.35 6.17
N ARG A 42 -1.45 -2.73 7.02
CA ARG A 42 -2.81 -3.06 6.59
C ARG A 42 -3.65 -1.79 6.48
N VAL A 43 -4.20 -1.55 5.28
CA VAL A 43 -5.11 -0.44 5.00
C VAL A 43 -6.38 -0.93 4.32
N LEU A 44 -7.46 -0.17 4.47
CA LEU A 44 -8.76 -0.45 3.87
C LEU A 44 -9.46 0.87 3.55
N LYS A 45 -10.05 0.97 2.35
CA LYS A 45 -11.06 1.98 2.02
C LYS A 45 -12.31 1.28 1.49
N THR A 46 -13.47 1.81 1.86
CA THR A 46 -14.77 1.17 1.62
C THR A 46 -15.39 1.49 0.26
N THR A 47 -14.80 2.42 -0.48
CA THR A 47 -15.29 2.94 -1.76
C THR A 47 -14.11 3.57 -2.53
N GLN A 48 -14.38 4.23 -3.65
CA GLN A 48 -13.40 4.92 -4.50
C GLN A 48 -12.33 3.95 -5.01
N SER A 49 -12.72 2.69 -5.24
CA SER A 49 -11.92 1.71 -5.96
C SER A 49 -12.81 0.98 -6.95
N SER A 50 -12.36 0.87 -8.19
CA SER A 50 -13.06 0.15 -9.23
C SER A 50 -12.16 -0.89 -9.88
N PHE A 51 -12.78 -1.81 -10.61
CA PHE A 51 -12.11 -2.75 -11.50
C PHE A 51 -13.10 -3.18 -12.57
N VAL A 52 -12.96 -2.57 -13.75
CA VAL A 52 -13.85 -2.67 -14.89
C VAL A 52 -13.02 -2.82 -16.17
N ASP A 53 -13.66 -3.14 -17.29
CA ASP A 53 -13.03 -3.15 -18.63
C ASP A 53 -11.77 -4.05 -18.76
N PHE A 54 -11.69 -5.12 -17.97
CA PHE A 54 -10.60 -6.08 -18.06
C PHE A 54 -10.85 -7.13 -19.16
N HIS A 55 -9.78 -7.79 -19.60
CA HIS A 55 -9.86 -8.84 -20.61
C HIS A 55 -10.78 -9.99 -20.16
N ARG A 56 -11.68 -10.41 -21.04
CA ARG A 56 -12.62 -11.51 -20.81
C ARG A 56 -12.30 -12.69 -21.70
N CYS A 57 -12.26 -13.88 -21.10
CA CYS A 57 -12.13 -15.16 -21.77
C CYS A 57 -13.25 -16.12 -21.30
N PRO A 58 -13.36 -17.33 -21.87
CA PRO A 58 -14.43 -18.28 -21.50
C PRO A 58 -14.50 -18.65 -20.01
N ASN A 59 -13.41 -18.44 -19.25
CA ASN A 59 -13.33 -18.73 -17.82
C ASN A 59 -13.51 -17.47 -16.93
N THR A 60 -13.77 -16.31 -17.51
CA THR A 60 -13.94 -15.06 -16.76
C THR A 60 -15.35 -14.96 -16.19
N THR A 61 -15.49 -15.23 -14.88
CA THR A 61 -16.76 -15.10 -14.16
C THR A 61 -16.89 -13.82 -13.34
N LEU A 62 -15.79 -13.08 -13.18
CA LEU A 62 -15.76 -11.84 -12.40
C LEU A 62 -16.62 -10.77 -13.10
N PRO A 63 -17.60 -10.16 -12.42
CA PRO A 63 -18.31 -9.00 -12.94
C PRO A 63 -17.45 -7.74 -12.84
N ASP A 64 -17.79 -6.75 -13.65
CA ASP A 64 -17.24 -5.41 -13.50
C ASP A 64 -17.72 -4.81 -12.17
N ALA A 65 -16.82 -4.13 -11.47
CA ALA A 65 -17.10 -3.46 -10.21
C ALA A 65 -16.75 -1.98 -10.32
N GLU A 66 -17.76 -1.14 -10.54
CA GLU A 66 -17.60 0.32 -10.57
C GLU A 66 -17.24 0.91 -9.20
N ASP A 67 -17.65 0.23 -8.12
CA ASP A 67 -17.20 0.51 -6.76
C ASP A 67 -17.03 -0.78 -5.97
N ARG A 68 -15.99 -0.84 -5.13
CA ARG A 68 -15.69 -1.97 -4.24
C ARG A 68 -14.82 -1.55 -3.06
N ILE A 69 -14.83 -2.37 -2.02
CA ILE A 69 -13.85 -2.30 -0.95
C ILE A 69 -12.46 -2.63 -1.52
N LEU A 70 -11.48 -1.81 -1.18
CA LEU A 70 -10.07 -2.10 -1.41
C LEU A 70 -9.36 -2.25 -0.07
N SER A 71 -8.81 -3.43 0.20
CA SER A 71 -7.94 -3.67 1.35
C SER A 71 -6.64 -4.31 0.91
N THR A 72 -5.53 -3.88 1.50
CA THR A 72 -4.20 -4.39 1.19
C THR A 72 -3.30 -4.41 2.42
N VAL A 73 -2.33 -5.32 2.42
CA VAL A 73 -1.26 -5.39 3.42
C VAL A 73 0.04 -5.01 2.73
N ILE A 74 0.38 -3.73 2.79
CA ILE A 74 1.46 -3.14 2.01
C ILE A 74 2.81 -3.58 2.56
N SER A 75 3.66 -4.01 1.64
CA SER A 75 5.11 -4.11 1.84
C SER A 75 5.81 -3.22 0.82
N ALA A 76 6.76 -2.41 1.30
CA ALA A 76 7.60 -1.57 0.47
C ALA A 76 9.07 -1.69 0.92
N GLU A 77 9.96 -1.70 -0.04
CA GLU A 77 11.42 -1.71 0.13
C GLU A 77 12.00 -0.65 -0.81
N TRP A 78 12.99 0.10 -0.35
CA TRP A 78 13.65 1.09 -1.18
C TRP A 78 15.16 1.12 -0.93
N LYS A 79 15.91 1.46 -1.97
CA LYS A 79 17.38 1.53 -1.94
C LYS A 79 17.86 2.96 -2.08
N TYR A 80 18.80 3.33 -1.22
CA TYR A 80 19.46 4.63 -1.29
C TYR A 80 20.61 4.59 -2.30
N SER A 81 20.72 5.60 -3.16
CA SER A 81 21.90 5.84 -4.02
C SER A 81 22.89 6.84 -3.43
N ASP A 82 22.44 7.66 -2.48
CA ASP A 82 23.25 8.64 -1.77
C ASP A 82 22.88 8.58 -0.29
N LEU A 83 23.88 8.38 0.56
CA LEU A 83 23.71 8.29 2.02
C LEU A 83 24.01 9.63 2.71
N THR A 84 24.48 10.62 1.95
CA THR A 84 24.92 11.91 2.48
C THR A 84 23.72 12.65 3.07
N GLY A 85 23.77 12.92 4.39
CA GLY A 85 22.75 13.70 5.07
C GLY A 85 21.36 13.07 5.11
N VAL A 86 21.24 11.74 4.93
CA VAL A 86 19.95 11.05 5.01
C VAL A 86 19.45 11.03 6.45
N ASP A 87 18.32 11.68 6.71
CA ASP A 87 17.51 11.43 7.90
C ASP A 87 16.64 10.20 7.65
N TYR A 88 17.10 9.03 8.11
CA TYR A 88 16.41 7.77 7.90
C TYR A 88 15.02 7.73 8.56
N CYS A 89 14.82 8.43 9.68
CA CYS A 89 13.54 8.45 10.38
C CYS A 89 12.54 9.31 9.61
N ALA A 90 12.91 10.55 9.28
CA ALA A 90 12.05 11.43 8.50
C ALA A 90 11.76 10.85 7.10
N THR A 91 12.75 10.20 6.47
CA THR A 91 12.54 9.54 5.18
C THR A 91 11.53 8.40 5.27
N TRP A 92 11.63 7.56 6.31
CA TRP A 92 10.72 6.44 6.50
C TRP A 92 9.28 6.92 6.74
N GLU A 93 9.10 7.96 7.56
CA GLU A 93 7.79 8.60 7.80
C GLU A 93 7.22 9.20 6.52
N LEU A 94 8.03 9.93 5.75
CA LEU A 94 7.62 10.52 4.48
C LEU A 94 7.20 9.45 3.46
N VAL A 95 7.91 8.32 3.40
CA VAL A 95 7.54 7.20 2.52
C VAL A 95 6.21 6.60 2.95
N GLN A 96 6.02 6.36 4.25
CA GLN A 96 4.74 5.86 4.77
C GLN A 96 3.59 6.82 4.44
N ASP A 97 3.78 8.12 4.67
CA ASP A 97 2.78 9.15 4.39
C ASP A 97 2.47 9.23 2.90
N ALA A 98 3.47 9.17 2.02
CA ALA A 98 3.26 9.17 0.57
C ALA A 98 2.43 7.97 0.09
N ILE A 99 2.65 6.79 0.68
CA ILE A 99 1.86 5.59 0.39
C ILE A 99 0.42 5.75 0.88
N LEU A 100 0.22 6.29 2.08
CA LEU A 100 -1.11 6.52 2.64
C LEU A 100 -1.88 7.60 1.86
N ASP A 101 -1.21 8.68 1.46
CA ASP A 101 -1.77 9.77 0.66
C ASP A 101 -2.25 9.26 -0.71
N THR A 102 -1.44 8.43 -1.38
CA THR A 102 -1.81 7.86 -2.70
C THR A 102 -2.91 6.81 -2.59
N PHE A 103 -3.01 6.10 -1.47
CA PHE A 103 -4.08 5.13 -1.22
C PHE A 103 -5.42 5.78 -0.89
N ALA A 104 -5.42 6.72 0.08
CA ALA A 104 -6.62 7.30 0.66
C ALA A 104 -7.06 8.61 -0.02
N GLY A 105 -6.10 9.44 -0.43
CA GLY A 105 -6.37 10.80 -0.94
C GLY A 105 -6.83 11.77 0.14
N PRO A 106 -7.44 12.91 -0.23
CA PRO A 106 -7.93 13.89 0.72
C PRO A 106 -8.96 13.29 1.68
N PRO A 107 -8.91 13.56 3.01
CA PRO A 107 -9.77 12.91 4.00
C PRO A 107 -11.29 13.07 3.77
N VAL A 108 -11.71 14.13 3.08
CA VAL A 108 -13.12 14.45 2.85
C VAL A 108 -13.65 13.83 1.54
N THR A 109 -12.85 13.84 0.48
CA THR A 109 -13.30 13.43 -0.88
C THR A 109 -12.79 12.05 -1.29
N GLY A 110 -11.71 11.58 -0.65
CA GLY A 110 -10.93 10.44 -1.09
C GLY A 110 -10.32 10.65 -2.48
N ILE A 111 -9.73 9.57 -3.00
CA ILE A 111 -9.23 9.48 -4.38
C ILE A 111 -9.68 8.16 -5.02
N ALA A 112 -10.19 8.25 -6.25
CA ALA A 112 -10.59 7.10 -7.04
C ALA A 112 -9.36 6.31 -7.50
N SER A 113 -9.41 4.99 -7.33
CA SER A 113 -8.37 4.06 -7.81
C SER A 113 -9.00 3.07 -8.82
N PRO A 114 -8.74 3.24 -10.12
CA PRO A 114 -9.24 2.33 -11.16
C PRO A 114 -8.51 0.99 -11.18
N SER A 115 -7.34 0.91 -10.56
CA SER A 115 -6.58 -0.33 -10.42
C SER A 115 -5.57 -0.22 -9.29
N VAL A 116 -5.27 -1.36 -8.65
CA VAL A 116 -4.22 -1.44 -7.62
C VAL A 116 -2.84 -1.14 -8.24
N GLN A 117 -2.65 -1.50 -9.51
CA GLN A 117 -1.46 -1.21 -10.30
C GLN A 117 -1.18 0.29 -10.40
N LEU A 118 -2.21 1.10 -10.68
CA LEU A 118 -2.05 2.55 -10.76
C LEU A 118 -1.70 3.13 -9.40
N THR A 119 -2.42 2.76 -8.34
CA THR A 119 -2.12 3.22 -6.97
C THR A 119 -0.69 2.85 -6.58
N LEU A 120 -0.24 1.62 -6.86
CA LEU A 120 1.13 1.18 -6.61
C LEU A 120 2.14 2.07 -7.34
N TYR A 121 1.95 2.26 -8.66
CA TYR A 121 2.84 3.08 -9.46
C TYR A 121 2.90 4.53 -8.99
N ASP A 122 1.76 5.13 -8.66
CA ASP A 122 1.69 6.51 -8.17
C ASP A 122 2.37 6.65 -6.81
N SER A 123 2.25 5.66 -5.90
CA SER A 123 3.01 5.62 -4.65
C SER A 123 4.53 5.62 -4.91
N GLU A 124 5.01 4.71 -5.76
CA GLU A 124 6.44 4.60 -6.10
C GLU A 124 6.97 5.90 -6.74
N ARG A 125 6.22 6.44 -7.70
CA ARG A 125 6.54 7.69 -8.39
C ARG A 125 6.57 8.87 -7.43
N LEU A 126 5.62 8.97 -6.49
CA LEU A 126 5.56 10.06 -5.52
C LEU A 126 6.77 10.02 -4.56
N VAL A 127 7.11 8.84 -4.06
CA VAL A 127 8.28 8.65 -3.18
C VAL A 127 9.57 9.04 -3.89
N LEU A 128 9.79 8.53 -5.11
CA LEU A 128 10.93 8.94 -5.93
C LEU A 128 10.85 10.43 -6.34
N GLY A 129 9.66 11.03 -6.36
CA GLY A 129 9.50 12.47 -6.54
C GLY A 129 10.07 13.26 -5.37
N LYS A 130 9.68 12.88 -4.14
CA LYS A 130 9.97 13.57 -2.88
C LYS A 130 11.39 13.30 -2.33
N VAL A 131 11.92 12.08 -2.47
CA VAL A 131 13.20 11.68 -1.85
C VAL A 131 14.25 11.39 -2.93
N LYS A 132 15.14 12.35 -3.19
CA LYS A 132 16.16 12.24 -4.26
C LYS A 132 17.20 11.16 -4.00
N GLN A 133 17.48 10.90 -2.73
CA GLN A 133 18.43 9.89 -2.28
C GLN A 133 17.95 8.46 -2.53
N ILE A 134 16.64 8.22 -2.72
CA ILE A 134 16.10 6.91 -3.10
C ILE A 134 16.25 6.73 -4.61
N SER A 135 16.82 5.60 -5.03
CA SER A 135 17.07 5.23 -6.43
C SER A 135 16.10 4.19 -6.99
N GLU A 136 15.58 3.35 -6.10
CA GLU A 136 14.73 2.21 -6.42
C GLU A 136 13.70 2.04 -5.32
N MET A 137 12.47 1.76 -5.70
CA MET A 137 11.39 1.39 -4.79
C MET A 137 10.67 0.17 -5.34
N LYS A 138 10.45 -0.81 -4.49
CA LYS A 138 9.72 -2.05 -4.76
C LYS A 138 8.52 -2.12 -3.83
N MET A 139 7.34 -2.36 -4.39
CA MET A 139 6.12 -2.49 -3.61
C MET A 139 5.37 -3.79 -3.91
N SER A 140 4.67 -4.31 -2.90
CA SER A 140 3.78 -5.46 -2.98
C SER A 140 2.47 -5.15 -2.27
N LEU A 141 1.36 -5.20 -3.01
CA LEU A 141 0.01 -4.92 -2.55
C LEU A 141 -0.86 -6.16 -2.78
N PRO A 142 -0.92 -7.10 -1.81
CA PRO A 142 -1.90 -8.17 -1.84
C PRO A 142 -3.31 -7.59 -1.66
N ASN A 143 -4.23 -7.90 -2.56
CA ASN A 143 -5.63 -7.50 -2.46
C ASN A 143 -6.36 -8.47 -1.52
N VAL A 144 -6.67 -7.99 -0.32
CA VAL A 144 -7.45 -8.71 0.69
C VAL A 144 -8.93 -8.52 0.36
N HIS A 145 -9.60 -9.59 -0.03
CA HIS A 145 -10.95 -9.51 -0.55
C HIS A 145 -12.01 -9.38 0.55
N TYR A 146 -12.95 -8.47 0.31
CA TYR A 146 -14.19 -8.33 1.06
C TYR A 146 -15.35 -8.44 0.06
N PHE A 147 -15.85 -9.66 -0.13
CA PHE A 147 -16.95 -9.92 -1.07
C PHE A 147 -18.28 -9.59 -0.42
N GLU A 148 -19.20 -9.00 -1.18
CA GLU A 148 -20.57 -8.82 -0.73
C GLU A 148 -21.22 -10.18 -0.44
N PHE A 149 -21.88 -10.31 0.71
CA PHE A 149 -22.59 -11.52 1.05
C PHE A 149 -23.92 -11.60 0.30
N ASP A 150 -24.14 -12.68 -0.43
CA ASP A 150 -25.38 -12.94 -1.17
C ASP A 150 -26.54 -13.26 -0.20
N MET A 151 -27.31 -12.23 0.14
CA MET A 151 -28.52 -12.33 0.95
C MET A 151 -29.73 -12.87 0.18
N GLY A 152 -29.64 -13.00 -1.15
CA GLY A 152 -30.75 -13.45 -2.01
C GLY A 152 -31.22 -14.87 -1.69
N ARG A 153 -30.37 -15.67 -1.03
CA ARG A 153 -30.68 -17.03 -0.56
C ARG A 153 -31.68 -17.06 0.59
N PHE A 154 -31.88 -15.95 1.28
CA PHE A 154 -32.87 -15.85 2.34
C PHE A 154 -34.19 -15.36 1.77
N HIS A 155 -35.27 -16.10 2.02
CA HIS A 155 -36.64 -15.71 1.64
C HIS A 155 -37.19 -14.53 2.47
N ASN A 156 -36.33 -13.67 3.03
CA ASN A 156 -36.69 -12.49 3.79
C ASN A 156 -36.60 -11.24 2.88
N PRO A 157 -37.72 -10.59 2.53
CA PRO A 157 -37.73 -9.39 1.70
C PRO A 157 -36.90 -8.24 2.28
N ALA A 158 -36.75 -8.15 3.60
CA ALA A 158 -35.96 -7.10 4.25
C ALA A 158 -34.45 -7.23 4.04
N LEU A 159 -33.97 -8.39 3.58
CA LEU A 159 -32.55 -8.64 3.28
C LEU A 159 -32.23 -8.52 1.79
N GLN A 160 -33.24 -8.32 0.95
CA GLN A 160 -33.04 -8.17 -0.49
C GLN A 160 -32.41 -6.80 -0.78
N ASN A 161 -31.38 -6.78 -1.63
CA ASN A 161 -30.63 -5.59 -2.06
C ASN A 161 -29.82 -4.86 -0.96
N THR A 162 -29.50 -5.50 0.16
CA THR A 162 -28.65 -4.88 1.19
C THR A 162 -27.15 -5.10 0.92
N LYS A 163 -26.45 -4.07 0.45
CA LYS A 163 -24.99 -4.08 0.22
C LYS A 163 -24.14 -3.73 1.45
N ASN A 164 -24.52 -4.24 2.62
CA ASN A 164 -23.96 -3.78 3.90
C ASN A 164 -23.15 -4.87 4.64
N VAL A 165 -23.19 -6.12 4.17
CA VAL A 165 -22.51 -7.25 4.81
C VAL A 165 -21.47 -7.80 3.85
N PHE A 166 -20.22 -7.87 4.31
CA PHE A 166 -19.09 -8.31 3.51
C PHE A 166 -18.37 -9.48 4.20
N LEU A 167 -17.97 -10.47 3.41
CA LEU A 167 -17.19 -11.62 3.84
C LEU A 167 -15.68 -11.33 3.67
N PRO A 168 -14.91 -11.12 4.76
CA PRO A 168 -13.47 -11.05 4.68
C PRO A 168 -12.91 -12.41 4.28
N THR A 169 -12.16 -12.45 3.19
CA THR A 169 -11.56 -13.68 2.65
C THR A 169 -10.05 -13.61 2.78
N ASP A 170 -9.46 -14.53 3.55
CA ASP A 170 -8.01 -14.62 3.72
C ASP A 170 -7.32 -15.11 2.43
N LYS A 171 -7.87 -16.17 1.81
CA LYS A 171 -7.31 -16.79 0.61
C LYS A 171 -8.41 -17.23 -0.36
N PRO A 172 -8.13 -17.21 -1.69
CA PRO A 172 -6.93 -16.68 -2.34
C PRO A 172 -6.88 -15.14 -2.30
N SER A 173 -5.69 -14.56 -2.42
CA SER A 173 -5.48 -13.11 -2.54
C SER A 173 -4.71 -12.80 -3.82
N GLY A 174 -5.20 -11.85 -4.62
CA GLY A 174 -4.43 -11.34 -5.77
C GLY A 174 -3.21 -10.57 -5.29
N ILE A 175 -2.05 -10.73 -5.93
CA ILE A 175 -0.82 -10.03 -5.56
C ILE A 175 -0.41 -9.11 -6.70
N ILE A 176 -0.30 -7.81 -6.41
CA ILE A 176 0.19 -6.81 -7.35
C ILE A 176 1.57 -6.36 -6.86
N GLN A 177 2.56 -6.43 -7.74
CA GLN A 177 3.95 -6.09 -7.42
C GLN A 177 4.56 -5.26 -8.55
N ALA A 178 5.37 -4.28 -8.19
CA ALA A 178 6.24 -3.59 -9.13
C ALA A 178 7.56 -3.18 -8.47
N THR A 179 8.48 -2.73 -9.31
CA THR A 179 9.72 -2.09 -8.88
C THR A 179 10.01 -0.95 -9.84
N LEU A 180 10.00 0.28 -9.33
CA LEU A 180 10.33 1.48 -10.08
C LEU A 180 11.74 1.94 -9.73
N ARG A 181 12.54 2.22 -10.76
CA ARG A 181 13.92 2.70 -10.65
C ARG A 181 14.06 4.03 -11.36
N ARG A 182 14.93 4.90 -10.86
CA ARG A 182 15.36 6.08 -11.62
C ARG A 182 16.16 5.64 -12.83
N ASN A 183 15.96 6.33 -13.95
CA ASN A 183 16.83 6.17 -15.12
C ASN A 183 18.26 6.52 -14.72
N GLN A 184 19.19 5.60 -14.95
CA GLN A 184 20.60 5.95 -14.96
C GLN A 184 20.86 6.70 -16.27
N LEU A 185 21.28 7.97 -16.18
CA LEU A 185 21.88 8.63 -17.33
C LEU A 185 23.09 7.78 -17.72
N SER A 186 22.98 7.10 -18.86
CA SER A 186 24.10 6.40 -19.49
C SER A 186 25.22 7.42 -19.66
N LYS A 187 26.35 7.20 -18.96
CA LYS A 187 27.59 7.92 -19.21
C LYS A 187 28.10 7.44 -20.58
N LEU A 188 27.66 8.11 -21.64
CA LEU A 188 28.31 8.09 -22.95
C LEU A 188 29.53 9.00 -22.90
#